data_AF-I4C923-F1
#
_entry.id   AF-I4C923-F1
#
_cell.length_a   1.000
_cell.length_b   1.000
_cell.length_c   1.000
_cell.angle_alpha   90.00
_cell.angle_beta   90.00
_cell.angle_gamma   90.00
#
_symmetry.space_group_name_H-M   'P 1'
#
loop_
_entity.id
_entity.type
_entity.pdbx_description
1 polymer ?
#
loop_
_entity_poly.entity_id
_entity_poly.type
_entity_poly.pdbx_seq_one_letter_code
_entity_poly.pdbx_strand_id
1 'polypeptide(L)'
;MRTAGRMKMGYYPTPPGVVEQIRKCFSFPREPFTALDPCCGEGIALEQLASGSHAVTYGVELDEHRAGAAQDRIQNVLKCGIEETRIAHQSCSLLFLNPPYDEATCEEDADTKTERQEKAFLRMTVPYLVPGGVLVYIIPQTRLSAGIARLLASRFEDIKVFCFPDPEYDDFRQVVVMGVRKTGNSLDEGLALNLQNVPNRKLKPLPETDTAQYSVPPAGPLKLFRSTVIDPEELAKQMDQSPLWRRFYAMTTQSALKLPRPPLPLHSGHLGLLLAAGKLDGVVGEGADRHVVKGKVTKVVSRVEEYKGDVLEQRELDRYVVSIKILNRNGEIRELT
;
A
#
# COMPACT_ATOMS: atom_id res chain seq x y z
N MET A 1 -15.70 -23.88 18.09
CA MET A 1 -14.37 -23.23 17.95
C MET A 1 -14.11 -22.51 16.62
N ARG A 2 -14.89 -22.73 15.54
CA ARG A 2 -14.77 -22.01 14.25
C ARG A 2 -14.95 -20.47 14.30
N THR A 3 -15.51 -19.93 15.38
CA THR A 3 -15.94 -18.51 15.44
C THR A 3 -14.84 -17.57 15.97
N ALA A 4 -13.96 -18.04 16.86
CA ALA A 4 -12.97 -17.18 17.52
C ALA A 4 -11.76 -16.85 16.63
N GLY A 5 -11.25 -17.81 15.85
CA GLY A 5 -10.14 -17.60 14.90
C GLY A 5 -10.51 -16.68 13.72
N ARG A 6 -11.76 -16.77 13.23
CA ARG A 6 -12.30 -15.85 12.22
C ARG A 6 -12.50 -14.43 12.75
N MET A 7 -12.74 -14.26 14.05
CA MET A 7 -12.82 -12.93 14.68
C MET A 7 -11.46 -12.28 14.88
N LYS A 8 -10.38 -13.08 14.98
CA LYS A 8 -9.00 -12.57 15.12
C LYS A 8 -8.24 -12.48 13.79
N MET A 9 -8.79 -12.94 12.66
CA MET A 9 -8.08 -12.97 11.37
C MET A 9 -6.68 -13.63 11.46
N GLY A 10 -6.53 -14.64 12.33
CA GLY A 10 -5.23 -15.31 12.57
C GLY A 10 -4.20 -14.48 13.36
N TYR A 11 -4.59 -13.35 13.96
CA TYR A 11 -3.72 -12.48 14.75
C TYR A 11 -3.44 -13.03 16.15
N TYR A 12 -2.17 -13.35 16.41
CA TYR A 12 -1.64 -13.71 17.73
C TYR A 12 -0.45 -12.80 18.06
N PRO A 13 -0.61 -11.84 18.99
CA PRO A 13 0.47 -10.92 19.33
C PRO A 13 1.63 -11.68 19.97
N THR A 14 2.86 -11.35 19.58
CA THR A 14 4.05 -11.89 20.24
C THR A 14 4.08 -11.44 21.70
N PRO A 15 4.20 -12.36 22.68
CA PRO A 15 4.25 -11.99 24.09
C PRO A 15 5.39 -11.01 24.40
N PRO A 16 5.19 -9.98 25.24
CA PRO A 16 6.23 -8.99 25.54
C PRO A 16 7.54 -9.59 26.10
N GLY A 17 7.45 -10.63 26.95
CA GLY A 17 8.64 -11.31 27.48
C GLY A 17 9.48 -11.98 26.38
N VAL A 18 8.82 -12.56 25.38
CA VAL A 18 9.47 -13.14 24.19
C VAL A 18 10.17 -12.06 23.37
N VAL A 19 9.50 -10.92 23.14
CA VAL A 19 10.09 -9.79 22.40
C VAL A 19 11.33 -9.25 23.11
N GLU A 20 11.31 -9.18 24.45
CA GLU A 20 12.47 -8.76 25.24
C GLU A 20 13.66 -9.71 25.05
N GLN A 21 13.43 -11.02 25.08
CA GLN A 21 14.48 -12.02 24.87
C GLN A 21 15.01 -12.04 23.43
N ILE A 22 14.12 -11.83 22.44
CA ILE A 22 14.53 -11.62 21.03
C ILE A 22 15.45 -10.40 20.95
N ARG A 23 15.08 -9.29 21.61
CA ARG A 23 15.87 -8.06 21.61
C ARG A 23 17.28 -8.26 22.18
N LYS A 24 17.46 -9.12 23.18
CA LYS A 24 18.76 -9.49 23.78
C LYS A 24 19.68 -10.28 22.83
N CYS A 25 19.18 -10.69 21.67
CA CYS A 25 19.99 -11.30 20.62
C CYS A 25 20.64 -10.28 19.68
N PHE A 26 20.29 -8.99 19.77
CA PHE A 26 20.72 -7.96 18.83
C PHE A 26 21.68 -6.93 19.41
N SER A 27 22.69 -6.60 18.62
CA SER A 27 23.45 -5.36 18.73
C SER A 27 22.91 -4.36 17.71
N PHE A 28 22.43 -3.21 18.18
CA PHE A 28 21.89 -2.14 17.34
C PHE A 28 22.97 -1.09 17.02
N PRO A 29 23.00 -0.56 15.79
CA PRO A 29 23.95 0.49 15.41
C PRO A 29 23.62 1.82 16.10
N ARG A 30 24.60 2.73 16.13
CA ARG A 30 24.39 4.11 16.61
C ARG A 30 23.76 4.99 15.55
N GLU A 31 23.94 4.63 14.29
CA GLU A 31 23.31 5.25 13.14
C GLU A 31 21.86 4.76 12.99
N PRO A 32 21.00 5.55 12.33
CA PRO A 32 19.67 5.09 11.97
C PRO A 32 19.69 3.78 11.17
N PHE A 33 18.72 2.93 11.46
CA PHE A 33 18.46 1.71 10.70
C PHE A 33 16.97 1.50 10.52
N THR A 34 16.57 0.68 9.55
CA THR A 34 15.16 0.45 9.25
C THR A 34 14.70 -0.89 9.81
N ALA A 35 13.58 -0.90 10.53
CA ALA A 35 12.92 -2.11 11.03
C ALA A 35 11.52 -2.22 10.42
N LEU A 36 11.23 -3.35 9.79
CA LEU A 36 9.97 -3.63 9.10
C LEU A 36 9.25 -4.82 9.73
N ASP A 37 7.98 -4.63 10.06
CA ASP A 37 7.03 -5.69 10.36
C ASP A 37 5.88 -5.67 9.34
N PRO A 38 5.87 -6.60 8.37
CA PRO A 38 4.85 -6.66 7.32
C PRO A 38 3.52 -7.27 7.77
N CYS A 39 3.38 -7.65 9.04
CA CYS A 39 2.09 -7.97 9.67
C CYS A 39 2.09 -7.47 11.12
N CYS A 40 2.16 -6.15 11.29
CA CYS A 40 2.52 -5.56 12.58
C CYS A 40 1.44 -5.65 13.66
N GLY A 41 0.20 -6.00 13.31
CA GLY A 41 -0.91 -5.97 14.26
C GLY A 41 -1.07 -4.58 14.86
N GLU A 42 -1.14 -4.52 16.18
CA GLU A 42 -1.18 -3.26 16.93
C GLU A 42 0.20 -2.58 17.06
N GLY A 43 1.28 -3.12 16.49
CA GLY A 43 2.62 -2.51 16.51
C GLY A 43 3.43 -2.71 17.80
N ILE A 44 2.88 -3.38 18.81
CA ILE A 44 3.48 -3.56 20.14
C ILE A 44 4.86 -4.25 20.07
N ALA A 45 4.97 -5.34 19.31
CA ALA A 45 6.23 -6.10 19.23
C ALA A 45 7.34 -5.28 18.57
N LEU A 46 7.03 -4.57 17.49
CA LEU A 46 7.99 -3.73 16.78
C LEU A 46 8.41 -2.51 17.61
N GLU A 47 7.46 -1.86 18.31
CA GLU A 47 7.72 -0.77 19.27
C GLU A 47 8.70 -1.22 20.34
N GLN A 48 8.42 -2.35 21.00
CA GLN A 48 9.28 -2.88 22.07
C GLN A 48 10.67 -3.29 21.56
N LEU A 49 10.74 -3.95 20.40
CA LEU A 49 11.99 -4.36 19.77
C LEU A 49 12.88 -3.14 19.42
N ALA A 50 12.26 -2.08 18.92
CA ALA A 50 12.92 -0.83 18.52
C ALA A 50 13.28 0.08 19.71
N SER A 51 12.70 -0.15 20.88
CA SER A 51 12.84 0.73 22.04
C SER A 51 14.32 0.96 22.44
N GLY A 52 14.66 2.23 22.66
CA GLY A 52 16.02 2.68 23.01
C GLY A 52 17.06 2.54 21.89
N SER A 53 16.62 2.33 20.64
CA SER A 53 17.49 2.25 19.45
C SER A 53 17.21 3.41 18.48
N HIS A 54 18.00 3.51 17.41
CA HIS A 54 17.78 4.47 16.32
C HIS A 54 16.96 3.89 15.15
N ALA A 55 16.09 2.92 15.45
CA ALA A 55 15.23 2.30 14.44
C ALA A 55 14.22 3.32 13.86
N VAL A 56 14.07 3.30 12.54
CA VAL A 56 12.92 3.86 11.84
C VAL A 56 11.95 2.73 11.57
N THR A 57 10.75 2.80 12.16
CA THR A 57 9.81 1.68 12.19
C THR A 57 8.77 1.76 11.08
N TYR A 58 8.54 0.63 10.43
CA TYR A 58 7.59 0.45 9.34
C TYR A 58 6.71 -0.76 9.59
N GLY A 59 5.40 -0.59 9.46
CA GLY A 59 4.39 -1.62 9.71
C GLY A 59 3.40 -1.74 8.56
N VAL A 60 2.96 -2.95 8.26
CA VAL A 60 1.81 -3.20 7.37
C VAL A 60 0.79 -4.01 8.15
N GLU A 61 -0.46 -3.55 8.15
CA GLU A 61 -1.57 -4.25 8.81
C GLU A 61 -2.84 -4.09 7.98
N LEU A 62 -3.55 -5.21 7.76
CA LEU A 62 -4.77 -5.27 6.96
C LEU A 62 -6.00 -4.80 7.75
N ASP A 63 -6.06 -5.06 9.06
CA ASP A 63 -7.18 -4.67 9.91
C ASP A 63 -7.11 -3.19 10.28
N GLU A 64 -8.14 -2.43 9.95
CA GLU A 64 -8.16 -0.97 10.14
C GLU A 64 -8.01 -0.55 11.62
N HIS A 65 -8.59 -1.31 12.55
CA HIS A 65 -8.54 -1.00 13.97
C HIS A 65 -7.13 -1.23 14.53
N ARG A 66 -6.53 -2.40 14.23
CA ARG A 66 -5.15 -2.70 14.62
C ARG A 66 -4.15 -1.75 13.97
N ALA A 67 -4.32 -1.45 12.68
CA ALA A 67 -3.46 -0.51 11.99
C ALA A 67 -3.58 0.91 12.57
N GLY A 68 -4.78 1.33 12.98
CA GLY A 68 -5.00 2.56 13.73
C GLY A 68 -4.22 2.58 15.06
N ALA A 69 -4.33 1.52 15.85
CA ALA A 69 -3.56 1.39 17.10
C ALA A 69 -2.03 1.36 16.87
N ALA A 70 -1.57 0.76 15.77
CA ALA A 70 -0.16 0.74 15.39
C ALA A 70 0.37 2.13 15.03
N GLN A 71 -0.45 3.00 14.42
CA GLN A 71 -0.05 4.38 14.08
C GLN A 71 0.33 5.22 15.30
N ASP A 72 -0.19 4.88 16.48
CA ASP A 72 0.15 5.55 17.74
C ASP A 72 1.47 5.05 18.36
N ARG A 73 2.02 3.93 17.86
CA ARG A 73 3.19 3.24 18.45
C ARG A 73 4.42 3.21 17.55
N ILE A 74 4.22 3.09 16.24
CA ILE A 74 5.29 3.00 15.24
C ILE A 74 5.13 4.09 14.19
N GLN A 75 6.25 4.49 13.57
CA GLN A 75 6.34 5.74 12.83
C GLN A 75 5.60 5.74 11.49
N ASN A 76 5.61 4.60 10.79
CA ASN A 76 5.04 4.49 9.45
C ASN A 76 4.20 3.22 9.37
N VAL A 77 2.89 3.36 9.08
CA VAL A 77 1.97 2.23 8.97
C VAL A 77 1.16 2.32 7.69
N LEU A 78 1.11 1.22 6.93
CA LEU A 78 0.18 1.05 5.81
C LEU A 78 -1.01 0.20 6.24
N LYS A 79 -2.21 0.69 5.91
CA LYS A 79 -3.49 0.02 6.16
C LYS A 79 -3.89 -0.80 4.92
N CYS A 80 -3.25 -1.94 4.71
CA CYS A 80 -3.52 -2.80 3.56
C CYS A 80 -2.92 -4.20 3.72
N GLY A 81 -3.21 -5.09 2.77
CA GLY A 81 -2.49 -6.35 2.64
C GLY A 81 -1.07 -6.11 2.15
N ILE A 82 -0.11 -6.93 2.61
CA ILE A 82 1.30 -6.83 2.20
C ILE A 82 1.48 -7.01 0.68
N GLU A 83 0.62 -7.81 0.04
CA GLU A 83 0.53 -8.00 -1.42
C GLU A 83 0.11 -6.74 -2.18
N GLU A 84 -0.54 -5.81 -1.49
CA GLU A 84 -1.01 -4.52 -2.00
C GLU A 84 0.00 -3.39 -1.70
N THR A 85 1.24 -3.72 -1.37
CA THR A 85 2.26 -2.71 -1.06
C THR A 85 3.23 -2.48 -2.21
N ARG A 86 3.85 -1.30 -2.18
CA ARG A 86 5.08 -0.99 -2.91
C ARG A 86 6.11 -0.56 -1.89
N ILE A 87 7.05 -1.46 -1.62
CA ILE A 87 8.15 -1.27 -0.67
C ILE A 87 9.47 -1.37 -1.43
N ALA A 88 10.41 -0.49 -1.12
CA ALA A 88 11.76 -0.54 -1.70
C ALA A 88 12.42 -1.90 -1.39
N HIS A 89 12.99 -2.56 -2.38
CA HIS A 89 13.80 -3.77 -2.15
C HIS A 89 15.12 -3.40 -1.49
N GLN A 90 15.70 -4.35 -0.74
CA GLN A 90 17.01 -4.22 -0.10
C GLN A 90 17.20 -2.87 0.61
N SER A 91 16.27 -2.54 1.49
CA SER A 91 16.19 -1.21 2.13
C SER A 91 15.90 -1.27 3.64
N CYS A 92 15.44 -2.42 4.13
CA CYS A 92 15.21 -2.68 5.54
C CYS A 92 16.42 -3.42 6.16
N SER A 93 16.81 -3.08 7.39
CA SER A 93 17.91 -3.74 8.12
C SER A 93 17.45 -4.90 9.00
N LEU A 94 16.23 -4.80 9.56
CA LEU A 94 15.67 -5.79 10.46
C LEU A 94 14.25 -6.13 10.03
N LEU A 95 14.01 -7.39 9.66
CA LEU A 95 12.69 -7.88 9.25
C LEU A 95 12.10 -8.73 10.37
N PHE A 96 11.06 -8.23 11.05
CA PHE A 96 10.34 -8.95 12.08
C PHE A 96 9.08 -9.57 11.49
N LEU A 97 9.00 -10.90 11.46
CA LEU A 97 7.91 -11.65 10.85
C LEU A 97 7.23 -12.51 11.92
N ASN A 98 6.00 -12.16 12.25
CA ASN A 98 5.07 -12.99 13.01
C ASN A 98 3.77 -13.11 12.18
N PRO A 99 3.80 -13.85 11.04
CA PRO A 99 2.66 -13.87 10.13
C PRO A 99 1.43 -14.51 10.80
N PRO A 100 0.22 -14.21 10.34
CA PRO A 100 -0.97 -14.85 10.86
C PRO A 100 -0.98 -16.34 10.48
N TYR A 101 -1.47 -17.17 11.39
CA TYR A 101 -1.64 -18.61 11.15
C TYR A 101 -3.07 -19.04 11.49
N ASP A 102 -3.63 -19.94 10.67
CA ASP A 102 -4.93 -20.54 10.94
C ASP A 102 -4.77 -21.75 11.88
N GLU A 103 -5.39 -21.69 13.07
CA GLU A 103 -5.51 -22.87 13.96
C GLU A 103 -6.51 -23.91 13.42
N ALA A 104 -7.46 -23.49 12.58
CA ALA A 104 -8.61 -24.30 12.18
C ALA A 104 -8.30 -25.35 11.10
N THR A 105 -7.04 -25.48 10.70
CA THR A 105 -6.57 -26.24 9.55
C THR A 105 -5.68 -27.42 9.97
N CYS A 106 -6.10 -28.13 11.03
CA CYS A 106 -5.62 -29.48 11.39
C CYS A 106 -6.38 -30.60 10.67
N GLU A 107 -7.03 -30.33 9.54
CA GLU A 107 -7.59 -31.34 8.64
C GLU A 107 -6.62 -31.55 7.46
N GLU A 108 -6.47 -32.79 6.99
CA GLU A 108 -5.36 -33.32 6.17
C GLU A 108 -5.00 -32.52 4.89
N ASP A 109 -5.92 -31.73 4.32
CA ASP A 109 -5.67 -30.87 3.15
C ASP A 109 -5.13 -29.48 3.48
N ALA A 110 -5.18 -29.08 4.74
CA ALA A 110 -5.00 -27.70 5.15
C ALA A 110 -3.56 -27.39 5.61
N ASP A 111 -2.77 -28.44 5.88
CA ASP A 111 -1.33 -28.36 6.11
C ASP A 111 -0.60 -27.80 4.89
N THR A 112 -0.96 -28.22 3.68
CA THR A 112 -0.32 -27.72 2.45
C THR A 112 -0.72 -26.28 2.10
N LYS A 113 -1.96 -25.86 2.36
CA LYS A 113 -2.40 -24.47 2.07
C LYS A 113 -1.78 -23.48 3.05
N THR A 114 -1.73 -23.83 4.33
CA THR A 114 -1.16 -22.97 5.38
C THR A 114 0.36 -22.89 5.25
N GLU A 115 1.04 -24.01 4.98
CA GLU A 115 2.47 -24.01 4.64
C GLU A 115 2.75 -23.12 3.41
N ARG A 116 1.90 -23.19 2.38
CA ARG A 116 2.03 -22.32 1.19
C ARG A 116 1.91 -20.85 1.55
N GLN A 117 1.05 -20.47 2.51
CA GLN A 117 0.86 -19.08 2.93
C GLN A 117 2.08 -18.57 3.70
N GLU A 118 2.54 -19.28 4.73
CA GLU A 118 3.74 -18.89 5.51
C GLU A 118 4.97 -18.78 4.60
N LYS A 119 5.19 -19.79 3.75
CA LYS A 119 6.29 -19.79 2.77
C LYS A 119 6.14 -18.66 1.74
N ALA A 120 4.92 -18.36 1.29
CA ALA A 120 4.66 -17.26 0.37
C ALA A 120 4.94 -15.92 1.04
N PHE A 121 4.52 -15.75 2.28
CA PHE A 121 4.73 -14.55 3.08
C PHE A 121 6.22 -14.29 3.27
N LEU A 122 6.98 -15.29 3.75
CA LEU A 122 8.44 -15.22 3.85
C LEU A 122 9.09 -14.91 2.49
N ARG A 123 8.68 -15.60 1.42
CA ARG A 123 9.24 -15.36 0.08
C ARG A 123 8.98 -13.93 -0.43
N MET A 124 7.85 -13.35 -0.09
CA MET A 124 7.43 -12.02 -0.52
C MET A 124 8.14 -10.90 0.24
N THR A 125 8.45 -11.11 1.52
CA THR A 125 9.01 -10.07 2.41
C THR A 125 10.54 -10.05 2.45
N VAL A 126 11.19 -11.21 2.27
CA VAL A 126 12.66 -11.33 2.22
C VAL A 126 13.35 -10.37 1.22
N PRO A 127 12.79 -10.07 0.02
CA PRO A 127 13.38 -9.08 -0.90
C PRO A 127 13.53 -7.66 -0.34
N TYR A 128 12.79 -7.28 0.71
CA TYR A 128 12.90 -5.94 1.33
C TYR A 128 14.12 -5.81 2.24
N LEU A 129 14.65 -6.92 2.74
CA LEU A 129 15.79 -6.97 3.65
C LEU A 129 17.12 -6.75 2.88
N VAL A 130 17.98 -5.87 3.39
CA VAL A 130 19.33 -5.63 2.87
C VAL A 130 20.21 -6.88 3.03
N PRO A 131 21.20 -7.12 2.15
CA PRO A 131 22.31 -8.02 2.46
C PRO A 131 22.96 -7.66 3.81
N GLY A 132 23.25 -8.66 4.65
CA GLY A 132 23.71 -8.47 6.03
C GLY A 132 22.60 -8.08 7.01
N GLY A 133 21.39 -7.81 6.54
CA GLY A 133 20.22 -7.54 7.39
C GLY A 133 19.76 -8.80 8.13
N VAL A 134 19.04 -8.61 9.23
CA VAL A 134 18.65 -9.69 10.13
C VAL A 134 17.16 -10.01 10.00
N LEU A 135 16.84 -11.30 9.92
CA LEU A 135 15.48 -11.81 9.98
C LEU A 135 15.17 -12.28 11.41
N VAL A 136 13.97 -11.95 11.88
CA VAL A 136 13.28 -12.63 12.99
C VAL A 136 12.02 -13.26 12.40
N TYR A 137 11.87 -14.57 12.49
CA TYR A 137 10.72 -15.29 11.94
C TYR A 137 10.11 -16.21 12.99
N ILE A 138 8.89 -15.89 13.39
CA ILE A 138 8.11 -16.58 14.41
C ILE A 138 7.08 -17.46 13.71
N ILE A 139 7.11 -18.76 13.98
CA ILE A 139 6.13 -19.75 13.50
C ILE A 139 5.98 -20.88 14.53
N PRO A 140 4.89 -21.66 14.50
CA PRO A 140 4.82 -22.92 15.22
C PRO A 140 5.96 -23.87 14.80
N GLN A 141 6.55 -24.61 15.74
CA GLN A 141 7.70 -25.48 15.48
C GLN A 141 7.45 -26.50 14.37
N THR A 142 6.24 -27.08 14.34
CA THR A 142 5.83 -28.08 13.35
C THR A 142 5.69 -27.52 11.94
N ARG A 143 5.55 -26.20 11.80
CA ARG A 143 5.36 -25.51 10.52
C ARG A 143 6.67 -25.26 9.78
N LEU A 144 7.84 -25.49 10.39
CA LEU A 144 9.13 -25.38 9.72
C LEU A 144 9.34 -26.51 8.70
N SER A 145 8.63 -26.42 7.58
CA SER A 145 8.59 -27.43 6.52
C SER A 145 9.89 -27.49 5.72
N ALA A 146 10.05 -28.54 4.91
CA ALA A 146 11.14 -28.63 3.93
C ALA A 146 11.17 -27.43 2.98
N GLY A 147 10.00 -26.90 2.61
CA GLY A 147 9.87 -25.75 1.74
C GLY A 147 10.39 -24.45 2.36
N ILE A 148 10.09 -24.22 3.64
CA ILE A 148 10.58 -23.07 4.41
C ILE A 148 12.07 -23.25 4.73
N ALA A 149 12.48 -24.44 5.16
CA ALA A 149 13.87 -24.78 5.44
C ALA A 149 14.80 -24.53 4.24
N ARG A 150 14.43 -24.99 3.04
CA ARG A 150 15.20 -24.71 1.81
C ARG A 150 15.22 -23.22 1.46
N LEU A 151 14.11 -22.51 1.65
CA LEU A 151 14.07 -21.06 1.40
C LEU A 151 15.02 -20.33 2.35
N LEU A 152 14.95 -20.62 3.65
CA LEU A 152 15.84 -20.06 4.67
C LEU A 152 17.30 -20.37 4.36
N ALA A 153 17.65 -21.64 4.14
CA ALA A 153 19.02 -22.05 3.84
C ALA A 153 19.58 -21.45 2.54
N SER A 154 18.70 -21.15 1.56
CA SER A 154 19.11 -20.49 0.31
C SER A 154 19.34 -18.98 0.44
N ARG A 155 18.67 -18.33 1.40
CA ARG A 155 18.62 -16.87 1.51
C ARG A 155 19.39 -16.32 2.71
N PHE A 156 19.62 -17.14 3.72
CA PHE A 156 20.17 -16.73 5.01
C PHE A 156 21.36 -17.61 5.42
N GLU A 157 22.22 -17.02 6.23
CA GLU A 157 23.33 -17.65 6.93
C GLU A 157 23.23 -17.34 8.42
N ASP A 158 24.10 -17.95 9.23
CA ASP A 158 24.10 -17.83 10.70
C ASP A 158 22.73 -18.08 11.34
N ILE A 159 22.00 -19.07 10.81
CA ILE A 159 20.64 -19.36 11.26
C ILE A 159 20.65 -20.07 12.61
N LYS A 160 19.89 -19.53 13.56
CA LYS A 160 19.62 -20.16 14.87
C LYS A 160 18.13 -20.24 15.09
N VAL A 161 17.70 -21.34 15.72
CA VAL A 161 16.31 -21.60 16.04
C VAL A 161 16.17 -21.84 17.53
N PHE A 162 15.30 -21.06 18.16
CA PHE A 162 14.99 -21.13 19.58
C PHE A 162 13.50 -21.42 19.76
N CYS A 163 13.11 -22.18 20.77
CA CYS A 163 11.72 -22.21 21.19
C CYS A 163 11.40 -21.00 22.08
N PHE A 164 10.12 -20.66 22.19
CA PHE A 164 9.68 -19.74 23.24
C PHE A 164 10.05 -20.31 24.63
N PRO A 165 10.23 -19.46 25.65
CA PRO A 165 10.30 -19.91 27.03
C PRO A 165 8.95 -20.45 27.51
N ASP A 166 8.97 -21.26 28.57
CA ASP A 166 7.75 -21.65 29.28
C ASP A 166 7.28 -20.47 30.17
N PRO A 167 5.96 -20.24 30.30
CA PRO A 167 4.85 -21.05 29.80
C PRO A 167 4.41 -20.75 28.36
N GLU A 168 4.91 -19.69 27.71
CA GLU A 168 4.44 -19.25 26.39
C GLU A 168 4.63 -20.31 25.28
N TYR A 169 5.59 -21.21 25.45
CA TYR A 169 5.81 -22.32 24.53
C TYR A 169 4.68 -23.36 24.55
N ASP A 170 4.00 -23.56 25.69
CA ASP A 170 2.95 -24.58 25.80
C ASP A 170 1.70 -24.25 24.99
N ASP A 171 1.43 -22.96 24.73
CA ASP A 171 0.24 -22.49 24.02
C ASP A 171 0.27 -22.91 22.53
N PHE A 172 1.36 -22.57 21.83
CA PHE A 172 1.44 -22.71 20.37
C PHE A 172 2.70 -23.43 19.88
N ARG A 173 3.58 -23.84 20.80
CA ARG A 173 4.90 -24.43 20.47
C ARG A 173 5.68 -23.60 19.46
N GLN A 174 5.65 -22.28 19.64
CA GLN A 174 6.27 -21.34 18.72
C GLN A 174 7.79 -21.35 18.85
N VAL A 175 8.44 -21.12 17.72
CA VAL A 175 9.89 -20.97 17.60
C VAL A 175 10.23 -19.65 16.95
N VAL A 176 11.39 -19.12 17.31
CA VAL A 176 12.01 -17.97 16.67
C VAL A 176 13.18 -18.45 15.83
N VAL A 177 13.10 -18.25 14.53
CA VAL A 177 14.21 -18.40 13.59
C VAL A 177 14.86 -17.04 13.40
N MET A 178 16.15 -16.94 13.72
CA MET A 178 16.96 -15.75 13.43
C MET A 178 18.06 -16.08 12.43
N GLY A 179 18.38 -15.16 11.53
CA GLY A 179 19.44 -15.37 10.53
C GLY A 179 19.81 -14.10 9.77
N VAL A 180 20.98 -14.11 9.15
CA VAL A 180 21.55 -12.97 8.41
C VAL A 180 21.34 -13.16 6.92
N ARG A 181 20.87 -12.13 6.22
CA ARG A 181 20.59 -12.17 4.79
C ARG A 181 21.89 -12.27 4.00
N LYS A 182 22.06 -13.36 3.24
CA LYS A 182 23.21 -13.54 2.34
C LYS A 182 23.24 -12.46 1.24
N THR A 183 24.45 -12.07 0.84
CA THR A 183 24.67 -11.19 -0.33
C THR A 183 24.29 -11.86 -1.64
N GLY A 184 24.52 -13.17 -1.76
CA GLY A 184 24.13 -13.99 -2.91
C GLY A 184 23.24 -15.15 -2.48
N ASN A 185 22.32 -15.57 -3.34
CA ASN A 185 21.50 -16.75 -3.05
C ASN A 185 22.29 -18.03 -3.38
N SER A 186 22.53 -18.87 -2.38
CA SER A 186 23.16 -20.18 -2.53
C SER A 186 22.53 -21.14 -1.53
N LEU A 187 22.09 -22.30 -2.02
CA LEU A 187 21.50 -23.32 -1.15
C LEU A 187 22.60 -24.05 -0.39
N ASP A 188 22.52 -24.02 0.93
CA ASP A 188 23.26 -24.92 1.81
C ASP A 188 22.38 -26.13 2.13
N GLU A 189 22.66 -27.27 1.48
CA GLU A 189 21.89 -28.51 1.67
C GLU A 189 22.01 -29.05 3.10
N GLY A 190 23.15 -28.86 3.77
CA GLY A 190 23.36 -29.30 5.16
C GLY A 190 22.50 -28.47 6.13
N LEU A 191 22.50 -27.15 5.96
CA LEU A 191 21.63 -26.26 6.73
C LEU A 191 20.15 -26.53 6.44
N ALA A 192 19.77 -26.77 5.18
CA ALA A 192 18.40 -27.11 4.82
C ALA A 192 17.92 -28.38 5.52
N LEU A 193 18.73 -29.45 5.52
CA LEU A 193 18.43 -30.70 6.21
C LEU A 193 18.35 -30.51 7.73
N ASN A 194 19.26 -29.72 8.30
CA ASN A 194 19.25 -29.40 9.73
C ASN A 194 17.95 -28.67 10.14
N LEU A 195 17.52 -27.69 9.35
CA LEU A 195 16.27 -26.96 9.58
C LEU A 195 15.04 -27.86 9.38
N GLN A 196 15.04 -28.72 8.36
CA GLN A 196 13.93 -29.67 8.12
C GLN A 196 13.72 -30.64 9.30
N ASN A 197 14.75 -30.91 10.09
CA ASN A 197 14.67 -31.77 11.28
C ASN A 197 14.20 -31.04 12.56
N VAL A 198 14.07 -29.72 12.54
CA VAL A 198 13.64 -28.92 13.70
C VAL A 198 12.26 -29.33 14.24
N PRO A 199 11.22 -29.61 13.42
CA PRO A 199 9.92 -30.06 13.92
C PRO A 199 9.99 -31.23 14.92
N ASN A 200 10.99 -32.11 14.79
CA ASN A 200 11.17 -33.31 15.59
C ASN A 200 12.23 -33.16 16.70
N ARG A 201 12.80 -31.97 16.89
CA ARG A 201 13.94 -31.73 17.79
C ARG A 201 13.50 -30.99 19.05
N LYS A 202 14.06 -31.37 20.20
CA LYS A 202 13.99 -30.51 21.40
C LYS A 202 14.93 -29.32 21.23
N LEU A 203 14.36 -28.12 21.16
CA LEU A 203 15.10 -26.87 21.01
C LEU A 203 15.49 -26.28 22.36
N LYS A 204 16.46 -25.36 22.34
CA LYS A 204 16.78 -24.53 23.49
C LYS A 204 15.84 -23.33 23.51
N PRO A 205 15.40 -22.86 24.69
CA PRO A 205 14.63 -21.62 24.79
C PRO A 205 15.48 -20.43 24.37
N LEU A 206 14.82 -19.33 24.04
CA LEU A 206 15.46 -18.04 23.85
C LEU A 206 16.34 -17.66 25.06
N PRO A 207 17.48 -16.99 24.83
CA PRO A 207 18.40 -16.64 25.90
C PRO A 207 17.80 -15.58 26.83
N GLU A 208 17.93 -15.79 28.14
CA GLU A 208 17.49 -14.82 29.16
C GLU A 208 18.47 -13.65 29.34
N THR A 209 19.75 -13.90 29.04
CA THR A 209 20.85 -12.94 29.15
C THR A 209 21.16 -12.29 27.81
N ASP A 210 21.76 -11.10 27.85
CA ASP A 210 22.28 -10.45 26.65
C ASP A 210 23.40 -11.31 26.03
N THR A 211 23.22 -11.66 24.75
CA THR A 211 24.17 -12.48 24.00
C THR A 211 24.64 -11.81 22.72
N ALA A 212 24.02 -10.68 22.32
CA ALA A 212 24.34 -9.87 21.13
C ALA A 212 24.86 -10.69 19.93
N GLN A 213 24.11 -11.72 19.52
CA GLN A 213 24.53 -12.71 18.53
C GLN A 213 24.43 -12.20 17.08
N TYR A 214 23.64 -11.15 16.85
CA TYR A 214 23.37 -10.59 15.54
C TYR A 214 23.57 -9.08 15.56
N SER A 215 24.37 -8.56 14.62
CA SER A 215 24.56 -7.12 14.44
C SER A 215 23.64 -6.59 13.35
N VAL A 216 22.78 -5.63 13.69
CA VAL A 216 21.87 -5.03 12.71
C VAL A 216 22.63 -3.96 11.91
N PRO A 217 22.65 -4.00 10.56
CA PRO A 217 23.37 -3.00 9.78
C PRO A 217 22.63 -1.66 9.77
N PRO A 218 23.33 -0.52 9.66
CA PRO A 218 22.69 0.77 9.48
C PRO A 218 22.00 0.84 8.10
N ALA A 219 20.88 1.55 8.03
CA ALA A 219 20.17 1.83 6.78
C ALA A 219 19.35 3.12 6.91
N GLY A 220 19.28 3.89 5.83
CA GLY A 220 18.40 5.06 5.78
C GLY A 220 16.91 4.67 5.78
N PRO A 221 16.01 5.66 5.97
CA PRO A 221 14.57 5.47 5.81
C PRO A 221 14.19 4.86 4.46
N LEU A 222 13.06 4.14 4.41
CA LEU A 222 12.55 3.56 3.17
C LEU A 222 12.26 4.65 2.13
N LYS A 223 12.91 4.54 0.95
CA LYS A 223 12.67 5.46 -0.18
C LYS A 223 11.29 5.30 -0.81
N LEU A 224 10.71 4.12 -0.68
CA LEU A 224 9.39 3.76 -1.20
C LEU A 224 8.69 2.89 -0.17
N PHE A 225 7.57 3.38 0.34
CA PHE A 225 6.69 2.68 1.27
C PHE A 225 5.28 3.25 1.10
N ARG A 226 4.45 2.58 0.31
CA ARG A 226 3.07 3.01 0.03
C ARG A 226 2.16 1.84 -0.30
N SER A 227 0.87 2.03 -0.07
CA SER A 227 -0.17 1.12 -0.56
C SER A 227 -0.43 1.32 -2.06
N THR A 228 -0.86 0.27 -2.75
CA THR A 228 -1.49 0.36 -4.07
C THR A 228 -2.99 0.59 -3.97
N VAL A 229 -3.58 0.32 -2.80
CA VAL A 229 -4.95 0.72 -2.49
C VAL A 229 -4.95 2.22 -2.21
N ILE A 230 -5.84 2.94 -2.89
CA ILE A 230 -6.02 4.36 -2.68
C ILE A 230 -7.00 4.52 -1.53
N ASP A 231 -6.49 4.90 -0.35
CA ASP A 231 -7.32 5.38 0.74
C ASP A 231 -7.86 6.78 0.38
N PRO A 232 -9.20 6.96 0.27
CA PRO A 232 -9.78 8.26 -0.04
C PRO A 232 -9.40 9.37 0.94
N GLU A 233 -9.25 9.06 2.22
CA GLU A 233 -8.88 10.03 3.26
C GLU A 233 -7.41 10.43 3.14
N GLU A 234 -6.52 9.46 2.93
CA GLU A 234 -5.10 9.73 2.68
C GLU A 234 -4.92 10.51 1.38
N LEU A 235 -5.61 10.12 0.32
CA LEU A 235 -5.58 10.80 -0.97
C LEU A 235 -6.04 12.26 -0.82
N ALA A 236 -7.13 12.52 -0.10
CA ALA A 236 -7.61 13.88 0.14
C ALA A 236 -6.53 14.74 0.82
N LYS A 237 -5.89 14.21 1.87
CA LYS A 237 -4.78 14.89 2.57
C LYS A 237 -3.59 15.16 1.63
N GLN A 238 -3.22 14.19 0.79
CA GLN A 238 -2.13 14.36 -0.18
C GLN A 238 -2.48 15.38 -1.28
N MET A 239 -3.74 15.39 -1.74
CA MET A 239 -4.23 16.34 -2.74
C MET A 239 -4.17 17.77 -2.22
N ASP A 240 -4.57 18.01 -0.97
CA ASP A 240 -4.53 19.33 -0.34
C ASP A 240 -3.10 19.89 -0.23
N GLN A 241 -2.12 19.02 0.00
CA GLN A 241 -0.71 19.39 0.13
C GLN A 241 0.01 19.50 -1.22
N SER A 242 -0.53 18.91 -2.30
CA SER A 242 0.13 18.80 -3.59
C SER A 242 0.17 20.13 -4.37
N PRO A 243 1.37 20.68 -4.67
CA PRO A 243 1.51 21.89 -5.49
C PRO A 243 1.03 21.67 -6.93
N LEU A 244 1.21 20.45 -7.45
CA LEU A 244 0.73 20.06 -8.77
C LEU A 244 -0.79 20.03 -8.80
N TRP A 245 -1.42 19.45 -7.76
CA TRP A 245 -2.87 19.44 -7.65
C TRP A 245 -3.43 20.86 -7.55
N ARG A 246 -2.83 21.72 -6.73
CA ARG A 246 -3.21 23.13 -6.63
C ARG A 246 -3.11 23.87 -7.96
N ARG A 247 -2.02 23.66 -8.71
CA ARG A 247 -1.84 24.25 -10.05
C ARG A 247 -2.84 23.69 -11.05
N PHE A 248 -3.04 22.38 -11.06
CA PHE A 248 -4.03 21.71 -11.91
C PHE A 248 -5.43 22.25 -11.63
N TYR A 249 -5.83 22.29 -10.36
CA TYR A 249 -7.11 22.82 -9.92
C TYR A 249 -7.26 24.29 -10.30
N ALA A 250 -6.24 25.13 -10.14
CA ALA A 250 -6.29 26.52 -10.58
C ALA A 250 -6.42 26.69 -12.11
N MET A 251 -5.85 25.76 -12.90
CA MET A 251 -5.95 25.78 -14.38
C MET A 251 -7.29 25.25 -14.88
N THR A 252 -7.88 24.26 -14.20
CA THR A 252 -9.09 23.55 -14.66
C THR A 252 -10.37 24.10 -14.04
N THR A 253 -10.29 24.62 -12.82
CA THR A 253 -11.39 25.34 -12.20
C THR A 253 -11.33 26.76 -12.73
N GLN A 254 -12.07 27.02 -13.81
CA GLN A 254 -12.28 28.39 -14.27
C GLN A 254 -12.74 29.21 -13.08
N SER A 255 -11.92 30.18 -12.67
CA SER A 255 -12.32 31.21 -11.72
C SER A 255 -13.67 31.72 -12.21
N ALA A 256 -14.75 31.48 -11.45
CA ALA A 256 -16.13 31.72 -11.87
C ALA A 256 -16.18 33.02 -12.66
N LEU A 257 -16.24 32.89 -13.99
CA LEU A 257 -15.98 34.02 -14.87
C LEU A 257 -17.17 34.95 -14.65
N LYS A 258 -16.98 36.02 -13.86
CA LYS A 258 -18.06 36.94 -13.50
C LYS A 258 -18.78 37.33 -14.79
N LEU A 259 -20.05 36.94 -14.89
CA LEU A 259 -20.89 37.35 -16.00
C LEU A 259 -20.88 38.88 -16.05
N PRO A 260 -20.57 39.49 -17.20
CA PRO A 260 -20.65 40.92 -17.34
C PRO A 260 -22.08 41.37 -17.01
N ARG A 261 -22.22 42.49 -16.30
CA ARG A 261 -23.51 43.15 -16.04
C ARG A 261 -23.64 44.33 -17.00
N PRO A 262 -24.04 44.11 -18.25
CA PRO A 262 -24.21 45.20 -19.20
C PRO A 262 -25.31 46.16 -18.73
N PRO A 263 -25.22 47.46 -19.04
CA PRO A 263 -26.26 48.44 -18.72
C PRO A 263 -27.55 48.23 -19.52
N LEU A 264 -27.51 47.40 -20.58
CA LEU A 264 -28.65 47.03 -21.41
C LEU A 264 -28.83 45.50 -21.44
N PRO A 265 -30.06 44.99 -21.64
CA PRO A 265 -30.31 43.56 -21.76
C PRO A 265 -29.48 42.90 -22.88
N LEU A 266 -29.02 41.68 -22.64
CA LEU A 266 -28.31 40.89 -23.64
C LEU A 266 -29.27 40.43 -24.74
N HIS A 267 -28.92 40.67 -26.01
CA HIS A 267 -29.60 40.09 -27.15
C HIS A 267 -29.17 38.62 -27.37
N SER A 268 -29.96 37.84 -28.11
CA SER A 268 -29.72 36.39 -28.36
C SER A 268 -28.32 36.08 -28.89
N GLY A 269 -27.79 36.90 -29.80
CA GLY A 269 -26.42 36.76 -30.30
C GLY A 269 -25.33 36.90 -29.22
N HIS A 270 -25.54 37.78 -28.22
CA HIS A 270 -24.62 37.90 -27.09
C HIS A 270 -24.67 36.69 -26.17
N LEU A 271 -25.86 36.09 -25.98
CA LEU A 271 -26.01 34.85 -25.22
C LEU A 271 -25.29 33.69 -25.92
N GLY A 272 -25.41 33.60 -27.25
CA GLY A 272 -24.65 32.63 -28.05
C GLY A 272 -23.14 32.79 -27.89
N LEU A 273 -22.62 34.02 -27.89
CA LEU A 273 -21.19 34.30 -27.65
C LEU A 273 -20.74 33.95 -26.23
N LEU A 274 -21.56 34.21 -25.21
CA LEU A 274 -21.25 33.86 -23.82
C LEU A 274 -21.24 32.34 -23.62
N LEU A 275 -22.18 31.61 -24.22
CA LEU A 275 -22.19 30.14 -24.25
C LEU A 275 -20.97 29.58 -24.98
N ALA A 276 -20.67 30.10 -26.18
CA ALA A 276 -19.49 29.76 -26.96
C ALA A 276 -18.18 29.95 -26.19
N ALA A 277 -18.11 30.99 -25.36
CA ALA A 277 -16.97 31.31 -24.50
C ALA A 277 -16.95 30.51 -23.17
N GLY A 278 -17.89 29.60 -22.96
CA GLY A 278 -18.03 28.81 -21.73
C GLY A 278 -18.49 29.61 -20.50
N LYS A 279 -18.95 30.86 -20.68
CA LYS A 279 -19.37 31.77 -19.59
C LYS A 279 -20.72 31.38 -18.98
N LEU A 280 -21.48 30.55 -19.68
CA LEU A 280 -22.79 30.04 -19.28
C LEU A 280 -22.76 28.50 -19.12
N ASP A 281 -21.57 27.89 -19.10
CA ASP A 281 -21.42 26.46 -18.83
C ASP A 281 -21.70 26.18 -17.36
N GLY A 282 -22.38 25.06 -17.08
CA GLY A 282 -22.61 24.61 -15.71
C GLY A 282 -24.00 24.05 -15.46
N VAL A 283 -24.35 23.95 -14.18
CA VAL A 283 -25.65 23.43 -13.73
C VAL A 283 -26.70 24.52 -13.85
N VAL A 284 -27.80 24.23 -14.54
CA VAL A 284 -28.94 25.11 -14.75
C VAL A 284 -30.23 24.39 -14.32
N GLY A 285 -31.18 25.13 -13.76
CA GLY A 285 -32.46 24.60 -13.29
C GLY A 285 -32.39 23.90 -11.93
N GLU A 286 -33.55 23.49 -11.43
CA GLU A 286 -33.73 22.86 -10.12
C GLU A 286 -34.66 21.65 -10.22
N GLY A 287 -34.56 20.72 -9.26
CA GLY A 287 -35.45 19.56 -9.17
C GLY A 287 -35.46 18.68 -10.42
N ALA A 288 -36.64 18.54 -11.04
CA ALA A 288 -36.83 17.73 -12.24
C ALA A 288 -36.23 18.34 -13.51
N ASP A 289 -36.08 19.66 -13.54
CA ASP A 289 -35.56 20.42 -14.67
C ASP A 289 -34.07 20.73 -14.52
N ARG A 290 -33.36 20.05 -13.59
CA ARG A 290 -31.92 20.22 -13.42
C ARG A 290 -31.16 19.58 -14.57
N HIS A 291 -30.31 20.36 -15.23
CA HIS A 291 -29.48 19.92 -16.34
C HIS A 291 -28.11 20.60 -16.31
N VAL A 292 -27.13 20.01 -16.98
CA VAL A 292 -25.81 20.61 -17.22
C VAL A 292 -25.74 21.09 -18.64
N VAL A 293 -25.39 22.35 -18.83
CA VAL A 293 -25.26 23.01 -20.12
C VAL A 293 -23.78 23.19 -20.46
N LYS A 294 -23.44 22.91 -21.72
CA LYS A 294 -22.13 23.24 -22.28
C LYS A 294 -22.27 23.82 -23.68
N GLY A 295 -21.75 25.03 -23.87
CA GLY A 295 -21.63 25.63 -25.20
C GLY A 295 -20.57 24.94 -26.04
N LYS A 296 -20.84 24.81 -27.34
CA LYS A 296 -19.91 24.28 -28.33
C LYS A 296 -19.92 25.19 -29.55
N VAL A 297 -18.73 25.54 -30.05
CA VAL A 297 -18.59 26.26 -31.32
C VAL A 297 -18.08 25.29 -32.36
N THR A 298 -18.82 25.16 -33.45
CA THR A 298 -18.42 24.35 -34.60
C THR A 298 -18.20 25.26 -35.80
N LYS A 299 -17.01 25.19 -36.40
CA LYS A 299 -16.73 25.87 -37.67
C LYS A 299 -17.39 25.08 -38.80
N VAL A 300 -18.24 25.75 -39.58
CA VAL A 300 -18.94 25.22 -40.75
C VAL A 300 -18.50 26.05 -41.95
N VAL A 301 -18.03 25.38 -43.01
CA VAL A 301 -17.64 26.05 -44.25
C VAL A 301 -18.82 25.97 -45.22
N SER A 302 -19.38 27.11 -45.61
CA SER A 302 -20.39 27.18 -46.65
C SER A 302 -19.76 27.66 -47.95
N ARG A 303 -19.94 26.91 -49.04
CA ARG A 303 -19.55 27.30 -50.39
C ARG A 303 -20.73 27.96 -51.07
N VAL A 304 -20.51 29.17 -51.59
CA VAL A 304 -21.48 29.87 -52.43
C VAL A 304 -20.86 29.98 -53.81
N GLU A 305 -21.54 29.44 -54.80
CA GLU A 305 -21.17 29.52 -56.21
C GLU A 305 -22.15 30.46 -56.90
N GLU A 306 -21.64 31.53 -57.48
CA GLU A 306 -22.45 32.51 -58.22
C GLU A 306 -21.87 32.69 -59.62
N TYR A 307 -22.71 32.55 -60.64
CA TYR A 307 -22.33 32.79 -62.03
C TYR A 307 -22.51 34.27 -62.37
N LYS A 308 -21.41 34.93 -62.74
CA LYS A 308 -21.43 36.30 -63.29
C LYS A 308 -20.99 36.25 -64.75
N GLY A 309 -21.97 36.09 -65.65
CA GLY A 309 -21.70 35.81 -67.05
C GLY A 309 -21.04 34.44 -67.22
N ASP A 310 -19.90 34.38 -67.90
CA ASP A 310 -19.14 33.15 -68.15
C ASP A 310 -18.12 32.80 -67.04
N VAL A 311 -18.09 33.57 -65.96
CA VAL A 311 -17.16 33.37 -64.82
C VAL A 311 -17.91 32.78 -63.63
N LEU A 312 -17.46 31.63 -63.16
CA LEU A 312 -17.89 31.03 -61.89
C LEU A 312 -17.11 31.66 -60.73
N GLU A 313 -17.79 32.44 -59.90
CA GLU A 313 -17.21 32.96 -58.66
C GLU A 313 -17.54 32.01 -57.51
N GLN A 314 -16.53 31.34 -56.97
CA GLN A 314 -16.67 30.46 -55.80
C GLN A 314 -16.20 31.21 -54.54
N ARG A 315 -17.08 31.34 -53.56
CA ARG A 315 -16.77 31.95 -52.24
C ARG A 315 -16.87 30.89 -51.16
N GLU A 316 -15.79 30.66 -50.43
CA GLU A 316 -15.80 29.91 -49.18
C GLU A 316 -16.04 30.87 -48.02
N LEU A 317 -17.12 30.65 -47.29
CA LEU A 317 -17.50 31.41 -46.11
C LEU A 317 -17.37 30.52 -44.87
N ASP A 318 -16.46 30.89 -44.00
CA ASP A 318 -16.34 30.31 -42.67
C ASP A 318 -17.45 30.86 -41.75
N ARG A 319 -18.34 29.97 -41.28
CA ARG A 319 -19.38 30.29 -40.30
C ARG A 319 -19.14 29.54 -39.01
N TYR A 320 -19.19 30.24 -37.88
CA TYR A 320 -19.11 29.61 -36.56
C TYR A 320 -20.52 29.42 -36.03
N VAL A 321 -20.97 28.18 -35.94
CA VAL A 321 -22.28 27.81 -35.40
C VAL A 321 -22.11 27.44 -33.94
N VAL A 322 -22.84 28.13 -33.07
CA VAL A 322 -22.88 27.83 -31.64
C VAL A 322 -24.01 26.83 -31.40
N SER A 323 -23.68 25.66 -30.85
CA SER A 323 -24.65 24.69 -30.36
C SER A 323 -24.55 24.53 -28.85
N ILE A 324 -25.63 24.07 -28.23
CA ILE A 324 -25.74 23.86 -26.79
C ILE A 324 -25.92 22.38 -26.54
N LYS A 325 -25.00 21.75 -25.82
CA LYS A 325 -25.18 20.40 -25.30
C LYS A 325 -25.80 20.45 -23.92
N ILE A 326 -26.85 19.66 -23.73
CA ILE A 326 -27.59 19.55 -22.48
C ILE A 326 -27.51 18.11 -22.02
N LEU A 327 -27.02 17.91 -20.79
CA LEU A 327 -27.09 16.63 -20.09
C LEU A 327 -28.17 16.74 -19.01
N ASN A 328 -29.24 15.97 -19.13
CA ASN A 328 -30.29 15.94 -18.11
C ASN A 328 -29.96 14.97 -16.97
N ARG A 329 -30.75 15.03 -15.89
CA ARG A 329 -30.59 14.15 -14.71
C ARG A 329 -30.72 12.64 -15.01
N ASN A 330 -31.34 12.28 -16.13
CA ASN A 330 -31.49 10.88 -16.55
C ASN A 330 -30.28 10.38 -17.35
N GLY A 331 -29.27 11.22 -17.56
CA GLY A 331 -28.07 10.89 -18.34
C GLY A 331 -28.22 11.07 -19.85
N GLU A 332 -29.34 11.63 -20.32
CA GLU A 332 -29.56 11.85 -21.75
C GLU A 332 -28.85 13.14 -22.20
N ILE A 333 -28.12 13.04 -23.31
CA ILE A 333 -27.45 14.17 -23.95
C ILE A 333 -28.29 14.63 -25.15
N ARG A 334 -28.63 15.92 -25.19
CA ARG A 334 -29.29 16.56 -26.34
C ARG A 334 -28.46 17.73 -26.84
N GLU A 335 -28.50 17.98 -28.14
CA GLU A 335 -27.84 19.13 -28.77
C GLU A 335 -28.93 20.06 -29.33
N LEU A 336 -28.93 21.31 -28.90
CA LEU A 336 -29.75 22.39 -29.45
C LEU A 336 -28.85 23.22 -30.37
N THR A 337 -29.34 23.54 -31.57
CA THR A 337 -28.58 24.28 -32.60
C THR A 337 -29.23 25.61 -32.87
#